data_AF-A0A2N3Y570-F1
#
_entry.id   AF-A0A2N3Y570-F1
#
_cell.length_a   1.000
_cell.length_b   1.000
_cell.length_c   1.000
_cell.angle_alpha   90.00
_cell.angle_beta   90.00
_cell.angle_gamma   90.00
#
_symmetry.space_group_name_H-M   'P 1'
#
loop_
_entity.id
_entity.type
_entity.pdbx_description
1 polymer ?
#
loop_
_entity_poly.entity_id
_entity_poly.type
_entity_poly.pdbx_seq_one_letter_code
_entity_poly.pdbx_strand_id
1 'polypeptide(L)'
;MGLTGRLQRVLVVAGSGVPRVEVVVSGGEVPVYQRAARSYGRLVWAASEPVGLQLARVFDGVDEAGESVFEEDHPRLVDVVERDRVLDYLRAGTVVLDTDSTMDDVVDRSRGSVVPMSFRSDGVWIWPDIVCYYLEQYGLAPDEQLLAHIRDADRPPAPLDAVAVHRVLEYLSRPQDA
;
A
#
# COMPACT_ATOMS: atom_id res chain seq x y z
N MET A 1 10.44 36.06 4.41
CA MET A 1 9.98 35.10 5.44
C MET A 1 9.50 33.82 4.77
N GLY A 2 10.07 32.66 5.12
CA GLY A 2 9.69 31.36 4.54
C GLY A 2 8.27 30.91 4.89
N LEU A 3 7.75 29.91 4.18
CA LEU A 3 6.38 29.38 4.36
C LEU A 3 6.12 28.97 5.82
N THR A 4 7.07 28.27 6.45
CA THR A 4 7.01 27.86 7.86
C THR A 4 6.66 29.02 8.80
N GLY A 5 7.43 30.12 8.75
CA GLY A 5 7.20 31.26 9.63
C GLY A 5 5.87 31.99 9.38
N ARG A 6 5.37 31.97 8.13
CA ARG A 6 4.03 32.50 7.83
C ARG A 6 2.95 31.64 8.47
N LEU A 7 3.02 30.33 8.33
CA LEU A 7 2.06 29.39 8.91
C LEU A 7 2.07 29.43 10.44
N GLN A 8 3.25 29.48 11.07
CA GLN A 8 3.36 29.60 12.54
C GLN A 8 2.64 30.85 13.06
N ARG A 9 2.81 32.01 12.40
CA ARG A 9 2.12 33.23 12.80
C ARG A 9 0.60 33.11 12.67
N VAL A 10 0.11 32.52 11.58
CA VAL A 10 -1.34 32.31 11.38
C VAL A 10 -1.91 31.44 12.51
N LEU A 11 -1.22 30.36 12.88
CA LEU A 11 -1.66 29.48 13.96
C LEU A 11 -1.62 30.16 15.34
N VAL A 12 -0.62 31.01 15.61
CA VAL A 12 -0.58 31.82 16.84
C VAL A 12 -1.77 32.77 16.91
N VAL A 13 -2.08 33.48 15.82
CA VAL A 13 -3.25 34.38 15.75
C VAL A 13 -4.57 33.60 15.94
N ALA A 14 -4.64 32.36 15.45
CA ALA A 14 -5.78 31.47 15.65
C ALA A 14 -5.87 30.88 17.08
N GLY A 15 -4.98 31.27 18.00
CA GLY A 15 -5.01 30.85 19.40
C GLY A 15 -4.19 29.60 19.72
N SER A 16 -3.38 29.07 18.79
CA SER A 16 -2.40 28.02 19.13
C SER A 16 -1.24 28.64 19.90
N GLY A 17 -0.98 28.17 21.13
CA GLY A 17 0.02 28.77 22.02
C GLY A 17 1.43 28.86 21.43
N VAL A 18 2.02 27.71 21.03
CA VAL A 18 3.35 27.64 20.42
C VAL A 18 3.36 26.60 19.29
N PRO A 19 2.80 26.94 18.11
CA PRO A 19 2.69 25.98 17.02
C PRO A 19 4.06 25.66 16.43
N ARG A 20 4.42 24.37 16.41
CA ARG A 20 5.54 23.86 15.61
C ARG A 20 5.02 23.48 14.23
N VAL A 21 5.55 24.12 13.20
CA VAL A 21 5.21 23.84 11.80
C VAL A 21 6.45 23.34 11.11
N GLU A 22 6.31 22.23 10.39
CA GLU A 22 7.32 21.68 9.50
C GLU A 22 6.77 21.72 8.07
N VAL A 23 7.62 22.06 7.11
CA VAL A 23 7.27 22.09 5.68
C VAL A 23 8.21 21.16 4.94
N VAL A 24 7.64 20.21 4.23
CA VAL A 24 8.37 19.26 3.38
C VAL A 24 7.93 19.41 1.92
N VAL A 25 8.87 19.20 1.01
CA VAL A 25 8.58 19.12 -0.42
C VAL A 25 8.00 17.74 -0.72
N SER A 26 6.92 17.68 -1.51
CA SER A 26 6.38 16.39 -1.96
C SER A 26 7.43 15.63 -2.80
N GLY A 27 7.65 14.36 -2.51
CA GLY A 27 8.73 13.56 -3.12
C GLY A 27 10.14 13.90 -2.66
N GLY A 28 10.31 14.87 -1.75
CA GLY A 28 11.60 15.17 -1.14
C GLY A 28 11.94 14.21 0.00
N GLU A 29 13.20 14.20 0.42
CA GLU A 29 13.62 13.45 1.60
C GLU A 29 12.92 13.98 2.85
N VAL A 30 12.25 13.09 3.59
CA VAL A 30 11.57 13.42 4.85
C VAL A 30 12.38 12.81 5.99
N PRO A 31 13.00 13.59 6.89
CA PRO A 31 13.76 13.08 8.02
C PRO A 31 12.98 12.09 8.89
N VAL A 32 13.69 11.14 9.52
CA VAL A 32 13.10 10.08 10.37
C VAL A 32 12.14 10.64 11.41
N TYR A 33 12.49 11.73 12.09
CA TYR A 33 11.64 12.32 13.12
C TYR A 33 10.31 12.86 12.56
N GLN A 34 10.30 13.39 11.33
CA GLN A 34 9.09 13.88 10.69
C GLN A 34 8.22 12.72 10.21
N ARG A 35 8.83 11.62 9.73
CA ARG A 35 8.10 10.39 9.41
C ARG A 35 7.43 9.82 10.67
N ALA A 36 8.16 9.74 11.79
CA ALA A 36 7.62 9.31 13.07
C ALA A 36 6.51 10.24 13.59
N ALA A 37 6.71 11.56 13.53
CA ALA A 37 5.67 12.52 13.92
C ALA A 37 4.39 12.35 13.08
N ARG A 38 4.53 12.03 11.79
CA ARG A 38 3.39 11.78 10.89
C ARG A 38 2.69 10.44 11.17
N SER A 39 3.40 9.39 11.57
CA SER A 39 2.79 8.09 11.91
C SER A 39 1.95 8.14 13.19
N TYR A 40 2.28 9.03 14.12
CA TYR A 40 1.46 9.31 15.32
C TYR A 40 0.47 10.47 15.13
N GLY A 41 0.50 11.12 13.96
CA GLY A 41 -0.37 12.25 13.64
C GLY A 41 -1.71 11.81 13.06
N ARG A 42 -2.60 12.78 12.86
CA ARG A 42 -3.86 12.60 12.14
C ARG A 42 -3.94 13.60 11.00
N LEU A 43 -4.40 13.16 9.83
CA LEU A 43 -4.74 14.06 8.73
C LEU A 43 -5.95 14.92 9.11
N VAL A 44 -5.74 16.21 9.34
CA VAL A 44 -6.80 17.17 9.65
C VAL A 44 -7.39 17.79 8.38
N TRP A 45 -6.57 17.97 7.34
CA TRP A 45 -6.97 18.58 6.08
C TRP A 45 -6.04 18.15 4.93
N ALA A 46 -6.60 18.00 3.74
CA ALA A 46 -5.88 17.85 2.48
C ALA A 46 -6.61 18.61 1.37
N ALA A 47 -5.86 19.11 0.38
CA ALA A 47 -6.44 19.80 -0.77
C ALA A 47 -7.15 18.84 -1.74
N SER A 48 -6.69 17.59 -1.83
CA SER A 48 -7.30 16.55 -2.65
C SER A 48 -8.42 15.86 -1.91
N GLU A 49 -9.48 15.51 -2.63
CA GLU A 49 -10.55 14.68 -2.09
C GLU A 49 -10.04 13.26 -1.76
N PRO A 50 -10.66 12.55 -0.81
CA PRO A 50 -10.38 11.13 -0.58
C PRO A 50 -10.69 10.33 -1.83
N VAL A 51 -9.77 9.44 -2.20
CA VAL A 51 -10.00 8.42 -3.22
C VAL A 51 -10.58 7.17 -2.52
N GLY A 52 -11.51 6.48 -3.17
CA GLY A 52 -12.03 5.20 -2.68
C GLY A 52 -10.92 4.15 -2.76
N LEU A 53 -10.33 3.81 -1.62
CA LEU A 53 -9.28 2.79 -1.53
C LEU A 53 -9.88 1.38 -1.61
N GLN A 54 -9.22 0.51 -2.37
CA GLN A 54 -9.58 -0.90 -2.54
C GLN A 54 -8.43 -1.79 -2.06
N LEU A 55 -8.74 -2.78 -1.23
CA LEU A 55 -7.78 -3.81 -0.81
C LEU A 55 -7.94 -5.02 -1.72
N ALA A 56 -6.84 -5.46 -2.33
CA ALA A 56 -6.81 -6.63 -3.17
C ALA A 56 -7.04 -7.90 -2.36
N ARG A 57 -7.96 -8.75 -2.83
CA ARG A 57 -8.07 -10.12 -2.34
C ARG A 57 -6.84 -10.90 -2.79
N VAL A 58 -6.32 -11.73 -1.88
CA VAL A 58 -5.15 -12.57 -2.15
C VAL A 58 -5.56 -14.00 -2.45
N PHE A 59 -6.36 -14.57 -1.57
CA PHE A 59 -6.75 -15.98 -1.58
C PHE A 59 -8.22 -16.10 -1.98
N ASP A 60 -8.58 -17.24 -2.56
CA ASP A 60 -9.96 -17.48 -3.02
C ASP A 60 -10.90 -17.81 -1.85
N GLY A 61 -10.34 -18.37 -0.77
CA GLY A 61 -11.08 -18.66 0.45
C GLY A 61 -10.22 -19.23 1.56
N VAL A 62 -10.89 -19.93 2.47
CA VAL A 62 -10.26 -20.71 3.54
C VAL A 62 -10.74 -22.16 3.47
N ASP A 63 -9.87 -23.11 3.77
CA ASP A 63 -10.21 -24.53 3.83
C ASP A 63 -10.92 -24.91 5.15
N GLU A 64 -11.26 -26.19 5.31
CA GLU A 64 -11.91 -26.72 6.52
C GLU A 64 -11.08 -26.55 7.80
N ALA A 65 -9.75 -26.41 7.66
CA ALA A 65 -8.84 -26.15 8.78
C ALA A 65 -8.71 -24.65 9.10
N GLY A 66 -9.31 -23.77 8.29
CA GLY A 66 -9.23 -22.32 8.40
C GLY A 66 -7.99 -21.72 7.75
N GLU A 67 -7.25 -22.50 6.95
CA GLU A 67 -6.06 -22.04 6.24
C GLU A 67 -6.45 -21.37 4.94
N SER A 68 -5.72 -20.31 4.56
CA SER A 68 -5.96 -19.61 3.29
C SER A 68 -5.57 -20.48 2.10
N VAL A 69 -6.40 -20.51 1.06
CA VAL A 69 -6.21 -21.37 -0.11
C VAL A 69 -6.47 -20.66 -1.44
N PHE A 70 -5.82 -21.17 -2.49
CA PHE A 70 -6.18 -20.93 -3.90
C PHE A 70 -7.01 -22.11 -4.40
N GLU A 71 -8.09 -21.84 -5.13
CA GLU A 71 -8.89 -22.87 -5.79
C GLU A 71 -8.11 -23.50 -6.96
N GLU A 72 -8.44 -24.75 -7.33
CA GLU A 72 -7.72 -25.46 -8.39
C GLU A 72 -7.82 -24.77 -9.76
N ASP A 73 -8.93 -24.07 -10.01
CA ASP A 73 -9.21 -23.31 -11.21
C ASP A 73 -8.80 -21.83 -11.12
N HIS A 74 -8.07 -21.44 -10.06
CA HIS A 74 -7.56 -20.08 -9.91
C HIS A 74 -6.79 -19.64 -11.17
N PRO A 75 -7.14 -18.49 -11.78
CA PRO A 75 -6.55 -18.07 -13.05
C PRO A 75 -5.03 -17.91 -12.97
N ARG A 76 -4.35 -18.25 -14.07
CA ARG A 76 -2.89 -18.07 -14.19
C ARG A 76 -2.54 -17.21 -15.38
N LEU A 77 -1.59 -16.30 -15.20
CA LEU A 77 -0.99 -15.54 -16.29
C LEU A 77 0.09 -16.39 -16.97
N VAL A 78 -0.33 -17.09 -18.04
CA VAL A 78 0.53 -17.99 -18.83
C VAL A 78 1.42 -17.23 -19.81
N ASP A 79 1.01 -16.04 -20.25
CA ASP A 79 1.86 -15.16 -21.07
C ASP A 79 2.91 -14.50 -20.17
N VAL A 80 4.17 -14.85 -20.40
CA VAL A 80 5.33 -14.33 -19.66
C VAL A 80 5.45 -12.82 -19.79
N VAL A 81 5.16 -12.26 -20.96
CA VAL A 81 5.28 -10.80 -21.17
C VAL A 81 4.22 -10.06 -20.38
N GLU A 82 3.00 -10.57 -20.36
CA GLU A 82 1.93 -10.01 -19.54
C GLU A 82 2.25 -10.14 -18.05
N ARG A 83 2.67 -11.34 -17.62
CA ARG A 83 3.01 -11.62 -16.22
C ARG A 83 4.12 -10.67 -15.73
N ASP A 84 5.18 -10.51 -16.50
CA ASP A 84 6.31 -9.66 -16.12
C ASP A 84 5.89 -8.18 -16.06
N ARG A 85 5.05 -7.71 -17.00
CA ARG A 85 4.46 -6.36 -16.94
C ARG A 85 3.63 -6.15 -15.67
N VAL A 86 2.78 -7.11 -15.31
CA VAL A 86 1.93 -7.03 -14.12
C VAL A 86 2.80 -7.04 -12.86
N LEU A 87 3.81 -7.90 -12.80
CA LEU A 87 4.74 -7.99 -11.68
C LEU A 87 5.55 -6.69 -11.50
N ASP A 88 6.00 -6.09 -12.60
CA ASP A 88 6.70 -4.79 -12.58
C ASP A 88 5.80 -3.68 -12.04
N TYR A 89 4.53 -3.65 -12.44
CA TYR A 89 3.56 -2.69 -11.90
C TYR A 89 3.39 -2.87 -10.39
N LEU A 90 3.15 -4.10 -9.93
CA LEU A 90 2.93 -4.41 -8.52
C LEU A 90 4.15 -4.03 -7.66
N ARG A 91 5.36 -4.29 -8.17
CA ARG A 91 6.63 -3.95 -7.49
C ARG A 91 6.92 -2.46 -7.47
N ALA A 92 6.46 -1.73 -8.48
CA ALA A 92 6.59 -0.26 -8.53
C ALA A 92 5.65 0.45 -7.55
N GLY A 93 4.66 -0.23 -6.99
CA GLY A 93 3.82 0.31 -5.91
C GLY A 93 4.64 0.81 -4.72
N THR A 94 4.18 1.91 -4.12
CA THR A 94 4.84 2.48 -2.95
C THR A 94 4.64 1.55 -1.76
N VAL A 95 5.73 1.13 -1.12
CA VAL A 95 5.68 0.38 0.16
C VAL A 95 5.09 1.29 1.22
N VAL A 96 3.91 0.94 1.73
CA VAL A 96 3.17 1.73 2.73
C VAL A 96 3.33 1.14 4.12
N LEU A 97 3.46 -0.18 4.22
CA LEU A 97 3.76 -0.90 5.45
C LEU A 97 4.89 -1.88 5.14
N ASP A 98 6.02 -1.71 5.81
CA ASP A 98 7.19 -2.57 5.66
C ASP A 98 7.36 -3.41 6.93
N THR A 99 7.53 -4.72 6.75
CA THR A 99 7.66 -5.69 7.85
C THR A 99 8.56 -6.85 7.44
N ASP A 100 9.33 -7.37 8.40
CA ASP A 100 10.12 -8.59 8.24
C ASP A 100 9.28 -9.87 8.41
N SER A 101 7.99 -9.72 8.74
CA SER A 101 7.09 -10.86 8.95
C SER A 101 6.81 -11.60 7.64
N THR A 102 6.82 -12.92 7.72
CA THR A 102 6.47 -13.85 6.63
C THR A 102 5.36 -14.81 7.04
N MET A 103 4.71 -15.42 6.06
CA MET A 103 3.79 -16.55 6.24
C MET A 103 4.28 -17.78 5.45
N ASP A 104 3.77 -18.95 5.83
CA ASP A 104 4.01 -20.19 5.10
C ASP A 104 3.44 -20.12 3.68
N ASP A 105 4.16 -20.72 2.73
CA ASP A 105 3.66 -20.87 1.36
C ASP A 105 2.50 -21.87 1.32
N VAL A 106 1.31 -21.40 0.95
CA VAL A 106 0.08 -22.21 0.97
C VAL A 106 0.03 -23.19 -0.20
N VAL A 107 0.78 -22.93 -1.28
CA VAL A 107 0.89 -23.80 -2.46
C VAL A 107 1.94 -24.89 -2.23
N ASP A 108 3.09 -24.52 -1.66
CA ASP A 108 4.17 -25.45 -1.32
C ASP A 108 4.63 -25.26 0.14
N ARG A 109 3.90 -25.90 1.06
CA ARG A 109 4.17 -25.82 2.51
C ARG A 109 5.57 -26.30 2.90
N SER A 110 6.28 -27.05 2.03
CA SER A 110 7.65 -27.50 2.33
C SER A 110 8.66 -26.35 2.33
N ARG A 111 8.33 -25.20 1.72
CA ARG A 111 9.16 -23.98 1.73
C ARG A 111 9.14 -23.27 3.08
N GLY A 112 8.12 -23.48 3.89
CA GLY A 112 7.91 -22.79 5.16
C GLY A 112 7.65 -21.29 4.98
N SER A 113 8.00 -20.51 6.00
CA SER A 113 7.66 -19.09 6.13
C SER A 113 8.53 -18.20 5.25
N VAL A 114 8.16 -18.09 3.97
CA VAL A 114 8.91 -17.35 2.94
C VAL A 114 8.09 -16.25 2.26
N VAL A 115 6.77 -16.23 2.47
CA VAL A 115 5.88 -15.30 1.77
C VAL A 115 5.84 -13.96 2.51
N PRO A 116 6.27 -12.85 1.90
CA PRO A 116 6.37 -11.55 2.57
C PRO A 116 5.00 -10.91 2.84
N MET A 117 4.86 -10.25 3.99
CA MET A 117 3.60 -9.63 4.42
C MET A 117 3.61 -8.09 4.43
N SER A 118 4.57 -7.46 3.74
CA SER A 118 4.57 -6.01 3.50
C SER A 118 3.40 -5.60 2.60
N PHE A 119 2.96 -4.34 2.69
CA PHE A 119 1.89 -3.80 1.85
C PHE A 119 2.40 -2.69 0.93
N ARG A 120 1.86 -2.68 -0.28
CA ARG A 120 2.09 -1.68 -1.32
C ARG A 120 0.80 -1.01 -1.74
N SER A 121 0.93 0.16 -2.35
CA SER A 121 -0.19 0.88 -2.94
C SER A 121 0.23 1.80 -4.09
N ASP A 122 -0.68 1.99 -5.04
CA ASP A 122 -0.63 3.05 -6.06
C ASP A 122 -1.54 4.24 -5.75
N GLY A 123 -2.16 4.25 -4.58
CA GLY A 123 -3.05 5.32 -4.11
C GLY A 123 -4.53 5.08 -4.41
N VAL A 124 -4.85 4.03 -5.16
CA VAL A 124 -6.22 3.53 -5.38
C VAL A 124 -6.34 2.11 -4.83
N TRP A 125 -5.43 1.24 -5.24
CA TRP A 125 -5.33 -0.13 -4.78
C TRP A 125 -4.28 -0.28 -3.70
N ILE A 126 -4.56 -1.20 -2.79
CA ILE A 126 -3.64 -1.67 -1.75
C ILE A 126 -3.50 -3.18 -1.96
N TRP A 127 -2.28 -3.69 -1.97
CA TRP A 127 -2.02 -5.12 -2.08
C TRP A 127 -0.86 -5.53 -1.18
N PRO A 128 -0.93 -6.71 -0.55
CA PRO A 128 0.22 -7.28 0.13
C PRO A 128 1.23 -7.84 -0.89
N ASP A 129 2.50 -7.88 -0.51
CA ASP A 129 3.58 -8.47 -1.31
C ASP A 129 3.40 -9.98 -1.54
N ILE A 130 2.48 -10.60 -0.80
CA ILE A 130 1.94 -11.92 -1.08
C ILE A 130 1.49 -12.06 -2.55
N VAL A 131 0.81 -11.05 -3.10
CA VAL A 131 0.36 -11.05 -4.51
C VAL A 131 1.55 -11.10 -5.47
N CYS A 132 2.59 -10.31 -5.19
CA CYS A 132 3.83 -10.31 -5.98
C CYS A 132 4.50 -11.69 -5.94
N TYR A 133 4.57 -12.31 -4.75
CA TYR A 133 5.18 -13.62 -4.55
C TYR A 133 4.45 -14.71 -5.34
N TYR A 134 3.13 -14.84 -5.20
CA TYR A 134 2.38 -15.92 -5.88
C TYR A 134 2.33 -15.73 -7.40
N LEU A 135 2.29 -14.48 -7.88
CA LEU A 135 2.40 -14.20 -9.31
C LEU A 135 3.78 -14.61 -9.86
N GLU A 136 4.87 -14.26 -9.17
CA GLU A 136 6.21 -14.59 -9.62
C GLU A 136 6.50 -16.09 -9.55
N GLN A 137 6.16 -16.73 -8.43
CA GLN A 137 6.52 -18.13 -8.18
C GLN A 137 5.63 -19.11 -8.94
N TYR A 138 4.34 -18.80 -9.08
CA TYR A 138 3.34 -19.74 -9.57
C TYR A 138 2.54 -19.22 -10.77
N GLY A 139 2.70 -17.94 -11.14
CA GLY A 139 1.89 -17.32 -12.19
C GLY A 139 0.42 -17.14 -11.80
N LEU A 140 0.07 -17.25 -10.51
CA LEU A 140 -1.30 -17.03 -10.02
C LEU A 140 -1.68 -15.57 -10.26
N ALA A 141 -2.80 -15.36 -10.95
CA ALA A 141 -3.24 -14.03 -11.29
C ALA A 141 -3.63 -13.24 -10.02
N PRO A 142 -3.39 -11.93 -9.96
CA PRO A 142 -3.95 -11.10 -8.90
C PRO A 142 -5.49 -11.08 -8.95
N ASP A 143 -6.11 -10.50 -7.91
CA ASP A 143 -7.53 -10.12 -7.90
C ASP A 143 -7.95 -9.54 -9.27
N GLU A 144 -9.09 -9.99 -9.81
CA GLU A 144 -9.52 -9.65 -11.16
C GLU A 144 -9.68 -8.14 -11.37
N GLN A 145 -10.19 -7.42 -10.37
CA GLN A 145 -10.38 -5.97 -10.46
C GLN A 145 -9.04 -5.24 -10.36
N LEU A 146 -8.13 -5.71 -9.50
CA LEU A 146 -6.76 -5.20 -9.48
C LEU A 146 -6.06 -5.45 -10.81
N LEU A 147 -6.18 -6.64 -11.37
CA LEU A 147 -5.56 -7.00 -12.66
C LEU A 147 -6.13 -6.15 -13.80
N ALA A 148 -7.44 -5.91 -13.82
CA ALA A 148 -8.07 -5.01 -14.79
C ALA A 148 -7.53 -3.57 -14.66
N HIS A 149 -7.39 -3.08 -13.43
CA HIS A 149 -6.79 -1.77 -13.15
C HIS A 149 -5.34 -1.68 -13.64
N ILE A 150 -4.53 -2.72 -13.42
CA ILE A 150 -3.14 -2.79 -13.91
C ILE A 150 -3.07 -2.80 -15.44
N ARG A 151 -3.99 -3.52 -16.10
CA ARG A 151 -4.05 -3.60 -17.57
C ARG A 151 -4.42 -2.27 -18.21
N ASP A 152 -5.29 -1.49 -17.56
CA ASP A 152 -5.67 -0.15 -17.99
C ASP A 152 -4.56 0.89 -17.75
N ALA A 153 -3.60 0.58 -16.86
CA ALA A 153 -2.48 1.46 -16.59
C ALA A 153 -1.45 1.49 -17.73
N ASP A 154 -1.25 2.68 -18.30
CA ASP A 154 -0.23 2.93 -19.34
C ASP A 154 1.21 2.96 -18.79
N ARG A 155 1.37 3.19 -17.48
CA ARG A 155 2.68 3.35 -16.83
C ARG A 155 2.66 2.80 -15.41
N PRO A 156 3.84 2.44 -14.85
CA PRO A 156 3.96 2.12 -13.43
C PRO A 156 3.45 3.27 -12.54
N PRO A 157 2.95 2.95 -11.33
CA PRO A 157 2.43 3.94 -10.41
C PRO A 157 3.54 4.92 -9.99
N ALA A 158 3.16 6.19 -9.83
CA ALA A 158 4.06 7.21 -9.30
C ALA A 158 4.20 7.05 -7.77
N PRO A 159 5.33 7.48 -7.17
CA PRO A 159 5.48 7.48 -5.72
C PRO A 159 4.35 8.26 -5.03
N LEU A 160 3.80 7.67 -3.97
CA LEU A 160 2.72 8.29 -3.21
C LEU A 160 3.18 9.53 -2.45
N ASP A 161 2.31 10.53 -2.42
CA ASP A 161 2.53 11.69 -1.58
C ASP A 161 2.21 11.40 -0.10
N ALA A 162 2.52 12.38 0.72
CA ALA A 162 2.36 12.30 2.16
C ALA A 162 0.92 12.03 2.63
N VAL A 163 -0.07 12.54 1.90
CA VAL A 163 -1.49 12.44 2.21
C VAL A 163 -1.99 11.05 1.82
N ALA A 164 -1.63 10.58 0.63
CA ALA A 164 -1.98 9.25 0.14
C ALA A 164 -1.44 8.15 1.06
N VAL A 165 -0.16 8.22 1.46
CA VAL A 165 0.42 7.26 2.43
C VAL A 165 -0.36 7.25 3.75
N HIS A 166 -0.74 8.42 4.28
CA HIS A 166 -1.52 8.48 5.53
C HIS A 166 -2.89 7.84 5.37
N ARG A 167 -3.60 8.11 4.26
CA ARG A 167 -4.92 7.53 3.99
C ARG A 167 -4.87 6.01 3.86
N VAL A 168 -3.84 5.49 3.19
CA VAL A 168 -3.63 4.05 3.05
C VAL A 168 -3.35 3.39 4.41
N LEU A 169 -2.47 3.98 5.21
CA LEU A 169 -2.20 3.48 6.56
C LEU A 169 -3.43 3.55 7.46
N GLU A 170 -4.20 4.64 7.39
CA GLU A 170 -5.45 4.76 8.13
C GLU A 170 -6.45 3.67 7.72
N TYR A 171 -6.59 3.41 6.41
CA TYR A 171 -7.42 2.33 5.88
C TYR A 171 -7.00 0.97 6.44
N LEU A 172 -5.70 0.64 6.43
CA LEU A 172 -5.16 -0.62 6.96
C LEU A 172 -5.30 -0.75 8.48
N SER A 173 -5.32 0.37 9.22
CA SER A 173 -5.44 0.37 10.68
C SER A 173 -6.87 0.23 11.20
N ARG A 174 -7.87 0.46 10.33
CA ARG A 174 -9.27 0.32 10.72
C ARG A 174 -9.58 -1.16 10.94
N PRO A 175 -10.28 -1.53 12.02
CA PRO A 175 -10.81 -2.88 12.13
C PRO A 175 -11.67 -3.15 10.90
N GLN A 176 -11.33 -4.19 10.16
CA GLN A 176 -12.17 -4.67 9.07
C GLN A 176 -13.35 -5.35 9.75
N ASP A 177 -14.56 -4.82 9.57
CA ASP A 177 -15.77 -5.50 10.02
C ASP A 177 -15.86 -6.83 9.25
N ALA A 178 -15.71 -7.94 9.98
CA ALA A 178 -15.81 -9.30 9.47
C ALA A 178 -17.26 -9.70 9.19
#